data_AF-A0A1Q9T120-F1
#
_entry.id   AF-A0A1Q9T120-F1
#
_cell.length_a   1.000
_cell.length_b   1.000
_cell.length_c   1.000
_cell.angle_alpha   90.00
_cell.angle_beta   90.00
_cell.angle_gamma   90.00
#
_symmetry.space_group_name_H-M   'P 1'
#
loop_
_entity.id
_entity.type
_entity.pdbx_description
1 polymer ?
#
loop_
_entity_poly.entity_id
_entity_poly.type
_entity_poly.pdbx_seq_one_letter_code
_entity_poly.pdbx_strand_id
1 'polypeptide(L)'
;MRGPLWLGVLVAAGVLAQGSVNLLRPVTSYKLLALGADGLTVGLVTAVYALVPLVAALALARRADRTRRLLRAAGAATVVLGTGGALLALADGVLLVVAGTMVLGVGHLLFTLAGQAAIARYSRDSELDLGFGWFTASYSLGQALGPLLGGALVGPAAGSAGDRLARVDLALWVGTGVALLALPLLTGWLSRTSWVLVSLVGAALALALPPLVLDRSLLAAACLAVGGLFLGLGQPLTMTLISTGVPTQWRSQALAVRLVGNRVGQVAVPLLAGLVAAPLGPAAAIWLSCALLGGSGAYLELAHRHR
;
A
#
# COMPACT_ATOMS: atom_id res chain seq x y z
N MET A 1 27.80 -20.43 4.55
CA MET A 1 26.46 -20.42 3.90
C MET A 1 25.36 -20.20 4.95
N ARG A 2 24.84 -18.98 5.07
CA ARG A 2 23.47 -18.68 5.53
C ARG A 2 23.04 -17.43 4.76
N GLY A 3 22.54 -17.63 3.53
CA GLY A 3 21.90 -16.56 2.77
C GLY A 3 20.77 -15.93 3.59
N PRO A 4 20.15 -14.83 3.12
CA PRO A 4 19.20 -14.05 3.92
C PRO A 4 17.84 -14.76 4.00
N LEU A 5 17.79 -15.98 4.55
CA LEU A 5 16.59 -16.77 4.77
C LEU A 5 15.56 -15.99 5.58
N TRP A 6 16.01 -15.14 6.52
CA TRP A 6 15.13 -14.26 7.27
C TRP A 6 14.39 -13.26 6.38
N LEU A 7 15.06 -12.71 5.36
CA LEU A 7 14.47 -11.75 4.43
C LEU A 7 13.49 -12.47 3.51
N GLY A 8 13.86 -13.65 3.01
CA GLY A 8 12.97 -14.50 2.22
C GLY A 8 11.68 -14.86 2.97
N VAL A 9 11.79 -15.26 4.24
CA VAL A 9 10.63 -15.53 5.11
C VAL A 9 9.79 -14.27 5.33
N LEU A 10 10.42 -13.13 5.59
CA LEU A 10 9.72 -11.86 5.78
C LEU A 10 8.99 -11.40 4.51
N VAL A 11 9.61 -11.57 3.34
CA VAL A 11 9.05 -11.26 2.01
C VAL A 11 7.85 -12.17 1.73
N ALA A 12 7.99 -13.49 1.91
CA ALA A 12 6.88 -14.42 1.73
C ALA A 12 5.70 -14.10 2.66
N ALA A 13 5.98 -13.83 3.94
CA ALA A 13 4.97 -13.39 4.89
C ALA A 13 4.35 -12.05 4.49
N GLY A 14 5.12 -11.14 3.88
CA GLY A 14 4.66 -9.84 3.38
C GLY A 14 3.68 -9.98 2.23
N VAL A 15 3.97 -10.84 1.25
CA VAL A 15 3.04 -11.18 0.16
C VAL A 15 1.72 -11.69 0.71
N LEU A 16 1.78 -12.64 1.66
CA LEU A 16 0.58 -13.27 2.23
C LEU A 16 -0.23 -12.29 3.11
N ALA A 17 0.43 -11.54 3.98
CA ALA A 17 -0.22 -10.56 4.85
C ALA A 17 -0.91 -9.48 4.02
N GLN A 18 -0.22 -8.95 3.01
CA GLN A 18 -0.76 -7.91 2.15
C GLN A 18 -1.83 -8.46 1.20
N GLY A 19 -1.66 -9.67 0.67
CA GLY A 19 -2.70 -10.38 -0.10
C GLY A 19 -3.98 -10.57 0.68
N SER A 20 -3.87 -11.04 1.92
CA SER A 20 -5.01 -11.20 2.84
C SER A 20 -5.74 -9.88 3.07
N VAL A 21 -5.02 -8.80 3.40
CA VAL A 21 -5.63 -7.48 3.61
C VAL A 21 -6.33 -6.94 2.36
N ASN A 22 -5.72 -7.09 1.18
CA ASN A 22 -6.30 -6.58 -0.07
C ASN A 22 -7.44 -7.46 -0.60
N LEU A 23 -7.54 -8.71 -0.14
CA LEU A 23 -8.72 -9.56 -0.32
C LEU A 23 -9.84 -9.17 0.64
N LEU A 24 -9.55 -9.10 1.94
CA LEU A 24 -10.55 -8.95 2.99
C LEU A 24 -11.21 -7.56 2.99
N ARG A 25 -10.48 -6.49 2.65
CA ARG A 25 -11.03 -5.13 2.72
C ARG A 25 -12.21 -4.91 1.76
N PRO A 26 -12.12 -5.19 0.45
CA PRO A 26 -13.28 -5.06 -0.45
C PRO A 26 -14.44 -5.99 -0.07
N VAL A 27 -14.12 -7.23 0.32
CA VAL A 27 -15.14 -8.23 0.71
C VAL A 27 -15.89 -7.81 1.98
N THR A 28 -15.25 -7.09 2.90
CA THR A 28 -15.90 -6.54 4.10
C THR A 28 -17.03 -5.58 3.73
N SER A 29 -16.86 -4.75 2.69
CA SER A 29 -17.93 -3.87 2.21
C SER A 29 -19.12 -4.67 1.66
N TYR A 30 -18.86 -5.73 0.89
CA TYR A 30 -19.93 -6.62 0.41
C TYR A 30 -20.65 -7.32 1.57
N LYS A 31 -19.91 -7.75 2.60
CA LYS A 31 -20.49 -8.37 3.78
C LYS A 31 -21.41 -7.41 4.56
N LEU A 32 -20.98 -6.16 4.74
CA LEU A 32 -21.80 -5.13 5.39
C LEU A 32 -23.11 -4.88 4.63
N LEU A 33 -23.04 -4.75 3.31
CA LEU A 33 -24.24 -4.58 2.46
C LEU A 33 -25.17 -5.80 2.56
N ALA A 34 -24.62 -7.02 2.59
CA ALA A 34 -25.41 -8.24 2.78
C ALA A 34 -26.08 -8.34 4.16
N LEU A 35 -25.50 -7.71 5.18
CA LEU A 35 -26.08 -7.56 6.52
C LEU A 35 -27.09 -6.38 6.62
N GLY A 36 -27.40 -5.72 5.49
CA GLY A 36 -28.35 -4.60 5.44
C GLY A 36 -27.77 -3.25 5.87
N ALA A 37 -26.44 -3.12 5.97
CA ALA A 37 -25.80 -1.85 6.30
C ALA A 37 -25.90 -0.85 5.15
N ASP A 38 -26.07 0.44 5.49
CA ASP A 38 -26.10 1.54 4.53
C ASP A 38 -24.68 2.00 4.14
N GLY A 39 -24.61 2.89 3.14
CA GLY A 39 -23.33 3.42 2.65
C GLY A 39 -22.53 4.17 3.71
N LEU A 40 -23.20 4.86 4.65
CA LEU A 40 -22.53 5.54 5.76
C LEU A 40 -21.83 4.54 6.68
N THR A 41 -22.51 3.45 7.05
CA THR A 41 -21.92 2.39 7.88
C THR A 41 -20.72 1.76 7.18
N VAL A 42 -20.82 1.46 5.88
CA VAL A 42 -19.67 0.93 5.10
C VAL A 42 -18.48 1.89 5.14
N GLY A 43 -18.72 3.20 4.98
CA GLY A 43 -17.69 4.23 5.09
C GLY A 43 -17.03 4.28 6.48
N LEU A 44 -17.84 4.28 7.54
CA LEU A 44 -17.35 4.31 8.93
C LEU A 44 -16.53 3.07 9.27
N VAL A 45 -17.00 1.87 8.93
CA VAL A 45 -16.24 0.62 9.16
C VAL A 45 -14.94 0.63 8.37
N THR A 46 -14.95 1.12 7.13
CA THR A 46 -13.73 1.27 6.32
C THR A 46 -12.72 2.23 6.98
N ALA A 47 -13.19 3.31 7.61
CA ALA A 47 -12.34 4.27 8.31
C ALA A 47 -11.74 3.68 9.60
N VAL A 48 -12.51 2.88 10.34
CA VAL A 48 -12.07 2.22 11.59
C VAL A 48 -10.80 1.40 11.40
N TYR A 49 -10.64 0.75 10.25
CA TYR A 49 -9.43 0.02 9.86
C TYR A 49 -8.14 0.86 9.97
N ALA A 50 -8.20 2.16 9.67
CA ALA A 50 -7.05 3.06 9.72
C ALA A 50 -7.01 3.90 11.01
N LEU A 51 -8.17 4.28 11.54
CA LEU A 51 -8.29 5.17 12.69
C LEU A 51 -7.80 4.54 14.00
N VAL A 52 -8.18 3.29 14.28
CA VAL A 52 -7.75 2.60 15.51
C VAL A 52 -6.23 2.37 15.52
N PRO A 53 -5.62 1.86 14.44
CA PRO A 53 -4.16 1.75 14.37
C PRO A 53 -3.46 3.11 14.43
N LEU A 54 -4.04 4.19 13.89
CA LEU A 54 -3.45 5.54 13.96
C LEU A 54 -3.26 6.01 15.41
N VAL A 55 -4.30 5.90 16.25
CA VAL A 55 -4.22 6.28 17.67
C VAL A 55 -3.21 5.41 18.43
N ALA A 56 -3.16 4.11 18.09
CA ALA A 56 -2.24 3.17 18.71
C ALA A 56 -0.80 3.23 18.14
N ALA A 57 -0.59 3.90 16.99
CA ALA A 57 0.62 3.71 16.17
C ALA A 57 1.91 4.04 16.92
N LEU A 58 1.95 5.15 17.68
CA LEU A 58 3.13 5.53 18.45
C LEU A 58 3.41 4.56 19.59
N ALA A 59 2.38 4.04 20.25
CA ALA A 59 2.54 3.05 21.32
C ALA A 59 3.02 1.69 20.77
N LEU A 60 2.47 1.27 19.63
CA LEU A 60 2.85 0.02 18.96
C LEU A 60 4.27 0.12 18.37
N ALA A 61 4.64 1.26 17.80
CA ALA A 61 5.99 1.52 17.30
C ALA A 61 7.03 1.45 18.43
N ARG A 62 6.80 2.13 19.56
CA ARG A 62 7.70 2.06 20.73
C ARG A 62 7.86 0.63 21.27
N ARG A 63 6.79 -0.19 21.21
CA ARG A 63 6.87 -1.61 21.58
C ARG A 63 7.68 -2.42 20.56
N ALA A 64 7.50 -2.18 19.27
CA ALA A 64 8.27 -2.81 18.22
C ALA A 64 9.78 -2.52 18.35
N ASP A 65 10.14 -1.29 18.70
CA ASP A 65 11.55 -0.88 18.90
C ASP A 65 12.25 -1.64 20.03
N ARG A 66 11.53 -1.91 21.12
CA ARG A 66 12.07 -2.69 22.26
C ARG A 66 12.14 -4.19 21.98
N THR A 67 11.54 -4.64 20.87
CA THR A 67 11.42 -6.06 20.58
C THR A 67 12.70 -6.59 19.93
N ARG A 68 13.41 -7.46 20.65
CA ARG A 68 14.66 -8.06 20.14
C ARG A 68 14.44 -9.03 18.98
N ARG A 69 13.35 -9.82 19.04
CA ARG A 69 13.02 -10.92 18.12
C ARG A 69 11.96 -10.50 17.09
N LEU A 70 12.35 -9.66 16.13
CA LEU A 70 11.41 -8.97 15.22
C LEU A 70 10.66 -9.91 14.27
N LEU A 71 11.28 -11.00 13.80
CA LEU A 71 10.58 -11.99 12.97
C LEU A 71 9.47 -12.72 13.74
N ARG A 72 9.65 -12.94 15.06
CA ARG A 72 8.59 -13.52 15.90
C ARG A 72 7.47 -12.53 16.14
N ALA A 73 7.80 -11.24 16.26
CA ALA A 73 6.79 -10.18 16.34
C ALA A 73 5.98 -10.09 15.04
N ALA A 74 6.64 -10.19 13.88
CA ALA A 74 5.98 -10.27 12.58
C ALA A 74 5.07 -11.50 12.49
N GLY A 75 5.53 -12.68 12.92
CA GLY A 75 4.70 -13.88 12.99
C GLY A 75 3.49 -13.73 13.92
N ALA A 76 3.65 -13.15 15.11
CA ALA A 76 2.55 -12.86 16.01
C ALA A 76 1.54 -11.86 15.38
N ALA A 77 2.03 -10.86 14.64
CA ALA A 77 1.18 -9.93 13.91
C ALA A 77 0.36 -10.63 12.81
N THR A 78 0.92 -11.65 12.14
CA THR A 78 0.18 -12.50 11.19
C THR A 78 -0.94 -13.28 11.87
N VAL A 79 -0.76 -13.74 13.13
CA VAL A 79 -1.83 -14.38 13.91
C VAL A 79 -2.96 -13.38 14.22
N VAL A 80 -2.61 -12.14 14.61
CA VAL A 80 -3.59 -11.07 14.82
C VAL A 80 -4.36 -10.76 13.53
N LEU A 81 -3.67 -10.68 12.39
CA LEU A 81 -4.30 -10.54 11.06
C LEU A 81 -5.29 -11.67 10.77
N GLY A 82 -4.87 -12.92 10.96
CA GLY A 82 -5.73 -14.09 10.75
C GLY A 82 -6.95 -14.10 11.67
N THR A 83 -6.78 -13.66 12.92
CA THR A 83 -7.88 -13.50 13.88
C THR A 83 -8.88 -12.45 13.41
N GLY A 84 -8.42 -11.31 12.91
CA GLY A 84 -9.28 -10.29 12.29
C GLY A 84 -10.06 -10.83 11.10
N GLY A 85 -9.40 -11.59 10.22
CA GLY A 85 -10.06 -12.29 9.10
C GLY A 85 -11.10 -13.31 9.55
N ALA A 86 -10.81 -14.09 10.59
CA ALA A 86 -11.74 -15.08 11.15
C ALA A 86 -12.97 -14.41 11.79
N LEU A 87 -12.78 -13.32 12.55
CA LEU A 87 -13.88 -12.52 13.10
C LEU A 87 -14.76 -11.97 11.97
N LEU A 88 -14.14 -11.45 10.90
CA LEU A 88 -14.88 -10.99 9.72
C LEU A 88 -15.64 -12.12 9.03
N ALA A 89 -15.09 -13.33 8.94
CA ALA A 89 -15.76 -14.48 8.34
C ALA A 89 -16.96 -14.95 9.18
N LEU A 90 -16.80 -15.00 10.50
CA LEU A 90 -17.83 -15.44 11.45
C LEU A 90 -18.87 -14.36 11.78
N ALA A 91 -18.64 -13.10 11.37
CA ALA A 91 -19.54 -12.00 11.68
C ALA A 91 -20.97 -12.23 11.14
N ASP A 92 -21.95 -12.16 12.02
CA ASP A 92 -23.39 -12.22 11.73
C ASP A 92 -24.09 -10.86 11.93
N GLY A 93 -23.33 -9.85 12.37
CA GLY A 93 -23.82 -8.48 12.56
C GLY A 93 -22.72 -7.43 12.44
N VAL A 94 -23.13 -6.17 12.26
CA VAL A 94 -22.24 -5.03 12.00
C VAL A 94 -21.18 -4.85 13.10
N LEU A 95 -21.53 -5.08 14.36
CA LEU A 95 -20.59 -4.91 15.48
C LEU A 95 -19.41 -5.88 15.41
N LEU A 96 -19.65 -7.14 15.04
CA LEU A 96 -18.59 -8.13 14.91
C LEU A 96 -17.72 -7.86 13.66
N VAL A 97 -18.33 -7.31 12.61
CA VAL A 97 -17.56 -6.79 11.46
C VAL A 97 -16.62 -5.66 11.89
N VAL A 98 -17.12 -4.67 12.65
CA VAL A 98 -16.31 -3.57 13.19
C VAL A 98 -15.12 -4.11 14.00
N ALA A 99 -15.37 -5.03 14.93
CA ALA A 99 -14.32 -5.64 15.75
C ALA A 99 -13.27 -6.38 14.89
N GLY A 100 -13.72 -7.18 13.92
CA GLY A 100 -12.84 -7.87 12.97
C GLY A 100 -11.99 -6.90 12.15
N THR A 101 -12.59 -5.81 11.66
CA THR A 101 -11.88 -4.76 10.91
C THR A 101 -10.83 -4.03 11.75
N MET A 102 -11.13 -3.74 13.02
CA MET A 102 -10.16 -3.15 13.96
C MET A 102 -8.95 -4.08 14.17
N VAL A 103 -9.21 -5.35 14.48
CA VAL A 103 -8.17 -6.36 14.71
C VAL A 103 -7.31 -6.55 13.46
N LEU A 104 -7.94 -6.61 12.28
CA LEU A 104 -7.24 -6.69 10.99
C LEU A 104 -6.32 -5.48 10.78
N GLY A 105 -6.79 -4.26 11.05
CA GLY A 105 -5.98 -3.04 10.94
C GLY A 105 -4.77 -3.03 11.87
N VAL A 106 -4.95 -3.45 13.13
CA VAL A 106 -3.87 -3.54 14.12
C VAL A 106 -2.85 -4.61 13.73
N GLY A 107 -3.30 -5.79 13.33
CA GLY A 107 -2.43 -6.87 12.87
C GLY A 107 -1.57 -6.44 11.68
N HIS A 108 -2.18 -5.76 10.70
CA HIS A 108 -1.45 -5.24 9.55
C HIS A 108 -0.38 -4.23 9.99
N LEU A 109 -0.75 -3.25 10.82
CA LEU A 109 0.19 -2.24 11.28
C LEU A 109 1.39 -2.86 12.03
N LEU A 110 1.12 -3.81 12.93
CA LEU A 110 2.15 -4.53 13.67
C LEU A 110 3.09 -5.31 12.74
N PHE A 111 2.55 -5.96 11.72
CA PHE A 111 3.34 -6.69 10.74
C PHE A 111 4.25 -5.73 9.95
N THR A 112 3.71 -4.61 9.48
CA THR A 112 4.50 -3.58 8.77
C THR A 112 5.62 -3.02 9.65
N LEU A 113 5.32 -2.63 10.90
CA LEU A 113 6.31 -2.08 11.83
C LEU A 113 7.42 -3.09 12.13
N ALA A 114 7.06 -4.34 12.41
CA ALA A 114 8.03 -5.40 12.69
C ALA A 114 8.92 -5.69 11.47
N GLY A 115 8.35 -5.71 10.27
CA GLY A 115 9.11 -5.92 9.02
C GLY A 115 10.08 -4.77 8.71
N GLN A 116 9.62 -3.53 8.82
CA GLN A 116 10.47 -2.35 8.59
C GLN A 116 11.60 -2.24 9.63
N ALA A 117 11.29 -2.50 10.90
CA ALA A 117 12.30 -2.56 11.96
C ALA A 117 13.29 -3.71 11.75
N ALA A 118 12.84 -4.87 11.23
CA ALA A 118 13.73 -6.01 10.96
C ALA A 118 14.73 -5.67 9.87
N ILE A 119 14.28 -5.05 8.77
CA ILE A 119 15.16 -4.59 7.70
C ILE A 119 16.14 -3.55 8.21
N ALA A 120 15.66 -2.54 8.95
CA ALA A 120 16.51 -1.48 9.49
C ALA A 120 17.57 -1.96 10.51
N ARG A 121 17.32 -3.07 11.22
CA ARG A 121 18.23 -3.63 12.24
C ARG A 121 19.10 -4.79 11.76
N TYR A 122 18.64 -5.60 10.82
CA TYR A 122 19.34 -6.82 10.40
C TYR A 122 20.12 -6.63 9.10
N SER A 123 19.78 -5.63 8.27
CA SER A 123 20.53 -5.29 7.07
C SER A 123 21.68 -4.32 7.39
N ARG A 124 22.76 -4.42 6.61
CA ARG A 124 23.81 -3.39 6.60
C ARG A 124 23.33 -2.13 5.88
N ASP A 125 23.97 -1.00 6.14
CA ASP A 125 23.62 0.29 5.52
C ASP A 125 23.63 0.22 3.98
N SER A 126 24.58 -0.53 3.40
CA SER A 126 24.68 -0.77 1.96
C SER A 126 23.57 -1.66 1.38
N GLU A 127 22.83 -2.38 2.22
CA GLU A 127 21.81 -3.37 1.84
C GLU A 127 20.39 -2.89 2.16
N LEU A 128 20.22 -1.71 2.75
CA LEU A 128 18.91 -1.17 3.14
C LEU A 128 17.98 -0.98 1.94
N ASP A 129 18.51 -0.50 0.81
CA ASP A 129 17.73 -0.37 -0.43
C ASP A 129 17.21 -1.72 -0.92
N LEU A 130 18.06 -2.74 -0.88
CA LEU A 130 17.70 -4.09 -1.30
C LEU A 130 16.62 -4.67 -0.37
N GLY A 131 16.79 -4.49 0.95
CA GLY A 131 15.83 -4.96 1.95
C GLY A 131 14.47 -4.28 1.83
N PHE A 132 14.42 -2.94 1.79
CA PHE A 132 13.17 -2.21 1.62
C PHE A 132 12.57 -2.37 0.22
N GLY A 133 13.41 -2.57 -0.80
CA GLY A 133 13.00 -2.91 -2.16
C GLY A 133 12.23 -4.23 -2.19
N TRP A 134 12.81 -5.32 -1.68
CA TRP A 134 12.14 -6.63 -1.61
C TRP A 134 10.89 -6.62 -0.74
N PHE A 135 10.91 -5.90 0.38
CA PHE A 135 9.73 -5.76 1.23
C PHE A 135 8.60 -4.98 0.54
N THR A 136 8.92 -3.92 -0.20
CA THR A 136 7.93 -3.20 -0.99
C THR A 136 7.41 -4.06 -2.13
N ALA A 137 8.29 -4.75 -2.87
CA ALA A 137 7.88 -5.68 -3.92
C ALA A 137 6.92 -6.76 -3.39
N SER A 138 7.17 -7.26 -2.18
CA SER A 138 6.26 -8.20 -1.50
C SER A 138 4.87 -7.62 -1.27
N TYR A 139 4.79 -6.34 -0.87
CA TYR A 139 3.52 -5.65 -0.66
C TYR A 139 2.79 -5.43 -1.98
N SER A 140 3.48 -4.96 -3.02
CA SER A 140 2.89 -4.75 -4.34
C SER A 140 2.34 -6.06 -4.92
N LEU A 141 3.08 -7.17 -4.78
CA LEU A 141 2.60 -8.47 -5.22
C LEU A 141 1.36 -8.92 -4.43
N GLY A 142 1.35 -8.76 -3.10
CA GLY A 142 0.15 -9.03 -2.30
C GLY A 142 -1.04 -8.14 -2.69
N GLN A 143 -0.82 -6.85 -2.97
CA GLN A 143 -1.86 -5.93 -3.44
C GLN A 143 -2.48 -6.35 -4.77
N ALA A 144 -1.70 -6.91 -5.67
CA ALA A 144 -2.20 -7.46 -6.93
C ALA A 144 -2.96 -8.77 -6.72
N LEU A 145 -2.43 -9.68 -5.89
CA LEU A 145 -3.03 -11.00 -5.66
C LEU A 145 -4.39 -10.93 -4.95
N GLY A 146 -4.56 -10.02 -3.98
CA GLY A 146 -5.79 -9.93 -3.18
C GLY A 146 -7.07 -9.77 -4.03
N PRO A 147 -7.16 -8.74 -4.89
CA PRO A 147 -8.30 -8.55 -5.78
C PRO A 147 -8.47 -9.65 -6.84
N LEU A 148 -7.38 -10.23 -7.34
CA LEU A 148 -7.45 -11.36 -8.29
C LEU A 148 -8.11 -12.58 -7.65
N LEU A 149 -7.71 -12.93 -6.43
CA LEU A 149 -8.32 -14.00 -5.65
C LEU A 149 -9.77 -13.65 -5.27
N GLY A 150 -10.04 -12.41 -4.87
CA GLY A 150 -11.38 -11.94 -4.56
C GLY A 150 -12.33 -12.03 -5.76
N GLY A 151 -11.86 -11.61 -6.93
CA GLY A 151 -12.60 -11.70 -8.18
C GLY A 151 -12.84 -13.15 -8.62
N ALA A 152 -11.85 -14.04 -8.44
CA ALA A 152 -12.02 -15.47 -8.74
C ALA A 152 -13.02 -16.17 -7.81
N LEU A 153 -13.10 -15.75 -6.55
CA LEU A 153 -13.97 -16.35 -5.53
C LEU A 153 -15.39 -15.75 -5.50
N VAL A 154 -15.53 -14.46 -5.82
CA VAL A 154 -16.78 -13.69 -5.65
C VAL A 154 -17.36 -13.19 -6.97
N GLY A 155 -16.56 -13.13 -8.04
CA GLY A 155 -16.97 -12.51 -9.31
C GLY A 155 -17.94 -13.38 -10.13
N PRO A 156 -18.91 -12.75 -10.84
CA PRO A 156 -19.76 -13.48 -11.76
C PRO A 156 -18.91 -14.01 -12.93
N ALA A 157 -19.02 -15.30 -13.21
CA ALA A 157 -18.39 -15.93 -14.36
C ALA A 157 -19.08 -15.46 -15.66
N ALA A 158 -18.76 -14.26 -16.13
CA ALA A 158 -19.37 -13.66 -17.32
C ALA A 158 -18.33 -13.40 -18.43
N GLY A 159 -18.51 -14.10 -19.56
CA GLY A 159 -17.81 -13.84 -20.81
C GLY A 159 -17.54 -15.10 -21.65
N SER A 160 -17.63 -14.96 -22.97
CA SER A 160 -17.17 -15.98 -23.92
C SER A 160 -15.67 -16.29 -23.70
N ALA A 161 -15.20 -17.48 -24.08
CA ALA A 161 -13.79 -17.84 -23.92
C ALA A 161 -12.86 -16.88 -24.69
N GLY A 162 -13.31 -16.38 -25.86
CA GLY A 162 -12.58 -15.42 -26.69
C GLY A 162 -12.40 -14.05 -26.02
N ASP A 163 -13.44 -13.51 -25.39
CA ASP A 163 -13.36 -12.22 -24.68
C ASP A 163 -12.48 -12.28 -23.44
N ARG A 164 -12.30 -13.47 -22.85
CA ARG A 164 -11.38 -13.68 -21.72
C ARG A 164 -9.93 -13.73 -22.19
N LEU A 165 -9.64 -14.47 -23.28
CA LEU A 165 -8.31 -14.54 -23.88
C LEU A 165 -7.81 -13.17 -24.36
N ALA A 166 -8.63 -12.40 -25.08
CA ALA A 166 -8.27 -11.07 -25.55
C ALA A 166 -7.93 -10.10 -24.39
N ARG A 167 -8.65 -10.18 -23.26
CA ARG A 167 -8.36 -9.40 -22.06
C ARG A 167 -7.08 -9.85 -21.34
N VAL A 168 -6.79 -11.15 -21.34
CA VAL A 168 -5.56 -11.71 -20.78
C VAL A 168 -4.35 -11.29 -21.62
N ASP A 169 -4.39 -11.45 -22.94
CA ASP A 169 -3.30 -11.06 -23.84
C ASP A 169 -3.00 -9.57 -23.74
N LEU A 170 -4.04 -8.76 -23.63
CA LEU A 170 -3.90 -7.33 -23.38
C LEU A 170 -3.19 -7.02 -22.06
N ALA A 171 -3.58 -7.68 -20.96
CA ALA A 171 -2.91 -7.50 -19.67
C ALA A 171 -1.43 -7.91 -19.73
N LEU A 172 -1.10 -8.95 -20.51
CA LEU A 172 0.28 -9.39 -20.75
C LEU A 172 1.11 -8.37 -21.55
N TRP A 173 0.52 -7.74 -22.58
CA TRP A 173 1.19 -6.69 -23.35
C TRP A 173 1.38 -5.40 -22.53
N VAL A 174 0.37 -5.00 -21.74
CA VAL A 174 0.51 -3.88 -20.79
C VAL A 174 1.61 -4.18 -19.76
N GLY A 175 1.64 -5.39 -19.21
CA GLY A 175 2.70 -5.84 -18.31
C GLY A 175 4.09 -5.79 -18.95
N THR A 176 4.21 -6.21 -20.20
CA THR A 176 5.46 -6.13 -20.98
C THR A 176 5.91 -4.69 -21.17
N GLY A 177 5.00 -3.79 -21.56
CA GLY A 177 5.29 -2.36 -21.69
C GLY A 177 5.77 -1.74 -20.39
N VAL A 178 5.11 -2.04 -19.27
CA VAL A 178 5.52 -1.57 -17.93
C VAL A 178 6.89 -2.14 -17.52
N ALA A 179 7.17 -3.40 -17.84
CA ALA A 179 8.48 -4.01 -17.57
C ALA A 179 9.60 -3.38 -18.42
N LEU A 180 9.34 -3.06 -19.69
CA LEU A 180 10.31 -2.39 -20.55
C LEU A 180 10.59 -0.94 -20.12
N LEU A 181 9.60 -0.25 -19.55
CA LEU A 181 9.80 1.07 -18.92
C LEU A 181 10.75 1.03 -17.72
N ALA A 182 11.04 -0.14 -17.13
CA ALA A 182 12.04 -0.28 -16.09
C ALA A 182 13.49 -0.20 -16.61
N LEU A 183 13.74 -0.48 -17.89
CA LEU A 183 15.07 -0.46 -18.51
C LEU A 183 15.81 0.89 -18.37
N PRO A 184 15.21 2.05 -18.71
CA PRO A 184 15.86 3.34 -18.49
C PRO A 184 16.08 3.66 -17.00
N LEU A 185 15.25 3.12 -16.10
CA LEU A 185 15.37 3.33 -14.65
C LEU A 185 16.53 2.55 -14.02
N LEU A 186 16.88 1.40 -14.60
CA LEU A 186 17.99 0.55 -14.15
C LEU A 186 19.34 1.04 -14.64
N THR A 187 19.37 1.87 -15.68
CA THR A 187 20.59 2.56 -16.10
C THR A 187 20.82 3.76 -15.17
N GLY A 188 21.93 3.81 -14.45
CA GLY A 188 22.15 4.67 -13.27
C GLY A 188 22.37 6.16 -13.53
N TRP A 189 21.45 6.85 -14.22
CA TRP A 189 21.64 8.25 -14.64
C TRP A 189 21.17 9.31 -13.63
N LEU A 190 20.47 8.94 -12.55
CA LEU A 190 19.84 9.91 -11.62
C LEU A 190 20.16 9.63 -10.14
N SER A 191 20.31 10.70 -9.36
CA SER A 191 20.49 10.65 -7.90
C SER A 191 19.22 10.19 -7.17
N ARG A 192 19.35 9.68 -5.93
CA ARG A 192 18.24 9.13 -5.11
C ARG A 192 17.08 10.12 -4.95
N THR A 193 17.37 11.40 -4.74
CA THR A 193 16.34 12.45 -4.60
C THR A 193 15.59 12.66 -5.92
N SER A 194 16.31 12.66 -7.04
CA SER A 194 15.71 12.82 -8.36
C SER A 194 14.75 11.67 -8.69
N TRP A 195 15.04 10.44 -8.24
CA TRP A 195 14.12 9.31 -8.38
C TRP A 195 12.83 9.47 -7.58
N VAL A 196 12.89 10.06 -6.38
CA VAL A 196 11.67 10.37 -5.61
C VAL A 196 10.82 11.40 -6.34
N LEU A 197 11.43 12.46 -6.89
CA LEU A 197 10.72 13.49 -7.66
C LEU A 197 10.08 12.92 -8.92
N VAL A 198 10.81 12.11 -9.70
CA VAL A 198 10.27 11.42 -10.89
C VAL A 198 9.10 10.51 -10.52
N SER A 199 9.19 9.81 -9.39
CA SER A 199 8.09 8.95 -8.92
C SER A 199 6.83 9.75 -8.54
N LEU A 200 6.98 10.90 -7.89
CA LEU A 200 5.85 11.75 -7.49
C LEU A 200 5.16 12.38 -8.70
N VAL A 201 5.94 12.94 -9.62
CA VAL A 201 5.43 13.57 -10.85
C VAL A 201 4.82 12.53 -11.78
N GLY A 202 5.50 11.39 -11.98
CA GLY A 202 5.02 10.29 -12.80
C GLY A 202 3.69 9.71 -12.28
N ALA A 203 3.57 9.53 -10.96
CA ALA A 203 2.32 9.09 -10.34
C ALA A 203 1.18 10.12 -10.53
N ALA A 204 1.46 11.41 -10.35
CA ALA A 204 0.46 12.46 -10.53
C ALA A 204 -0.06 12.52 -11.97
N LEU A 205 0.83 12.44 -12.97
CA LEU A 205 0.44 12.42 -14.39
C LEU A 205 -0.37 11.15 -14.73
N ALA A 206 0.07 10.00 -14.23
CA ALA A 206 -0.62 8.73 -14.46
C ALA A 206 -2.01 8.66 -13.79
N LEU A 207 -2.24 9.42 -12.71
CA LEU A 207 -3.54 9.57 -12.04
C LEU A 207 -4.45 10.61 -12.70
N ALA A 208 -3.89 11.64 -13.36
CA ALA A 208 -4.66 12.68 -14.03
C ALA A 208 -5.27 12.23 -15.37
N LEU A 209 -4.68 11.22 -16.01
CA LEU A 209 -5.10 10.73 -17.33
C LEU A 209 -6.38 9.86 -17.30
N PRO A 210 -6.57 8.88 -16.38
CA PRO A 210 -7.72 7.97 -16.39
C PRO A 210 -9.10 8.64 -16.50
N PRO A 211 -9.40 9.74 -15.78
CA PRO A 211 -10.69 10.43 -15.89
C PRO A 211 -11.00 10.98 -17.29
N LEU A 212 -9.97 11.30 -18.07
CA LEU A 212 -10.09 11.87 -19.41
C LEU A 212 -10.24 10.78 -20.50
N VAL A 213 -9.99 9.52 -20.14
CA VAL A 213 -9.92 8.40 -21.09
C VAL A 213 -10.77 7.21 -20.67
N LEU A 214 -11.77 7.43 -19.80
CA LEU A 214 -12.68 6.39 -19.30
C LEU A 214 -13.40 5.63 -20.43
N ASP A 215 -13.66 6.30 -21.55
CA ASP A 215 -14.26 5.71 -22.75
C ASP A 215 -13.36 4.66 -23.42
N ARG A 216 -12.06 4.63 -23.08
CA ARG A 216 -11.05 3.68 -23.55
C ARG A 216 -10.47 2.91 -22.37
N SER A 217 -11.18 1.86 -21.96
CA SER A 217 -10.82 0.96 -20.83
C SER A 217 -9.36 0.50 -20.85
N LEU A 218 -8.80 0.28 -22.04
CA LEU A 218 -7.43 -0.14 -22.29
C LEU A 218 -6.39 0.94 -21.95
N LEU A 219 -6.67 2.19 -22.31
CA LEU A 219 -5.80 3.33 -22.02
C LEU A 219 -5.86 3.68 -20.53
N ALA A 220 -7.05 3.62 -19.93
CA ALA A 220 -7.22 3.76 -18.48
C ALA A 220 -6.44 2.68 -17.72
N ALA A 221 -6.48 1.42 -18.16
CA ALA A 221 -5.71 0.33 -17.56
C ALA A 221 -4.19 0.54 -17.68
N ALA A 222 -3.70 1.00 -18.84
CA ALA A 222 -2.30 1.32 -19.04
C ALA A 222 -1.84 2.48 -18.12
N CYS A 223 -2.62 3.55 -18.02
CA CYS A 223 -2.34 4.66 -17.11
C CYS A 223 -2.29 4.21 -15.64
N LEU A 224 -3.23 3.37 -15.20
CA LEU A 224 -3.24 2.84 -13.84
C LEU A 224 -2.04 1.91 -13.57
N ALA A 225 -1.64 1.10 -14.56
CA ALA A 225 -0.48 0.22 -14.44
C ALA A 225 0.83 1.03 -14.29
N VAL A 226 1.00 2.07 -15.11
CA VAL A 226 2.14 3.01 -15.01
C VAL A 226 2.11 3.79 -13.70
N GLY A 227 0.92 4.24 -13.26
CA GLY A 227 0.75 4.91 -11.97
C GLY A 227 1.15 4.03 -10.79
N GLY A 228 0.78 2.73 -10.84
CA GLY A 228 1.19 1.74 -9.84
C GLY A 228 2.70 1.58 -9.74
N LEU A 229 3.42 1.59 -10.88
CA LEU A 229 4.88 1.54 -10.92
C LEU A 229 5.50 2.74 -10.19
N PHE A 230 5.08 3.96 -10.55
CA PHE A 230 5.63 5.18 -9.95
C PHE A 230 5.32 5.28 -8.45
N LEU A 231 4.09 4.95 -8.03
CA LEU A 231 3.73 4.90 -6.60
C LEU A 231 4.55 3.86 -5.84
N GLY A 232 4.90 2.74 -6.48
CA GLY A 232 5.72 1.68 -5.90
C GLY A 232 7.17 2.08 -5.65
N LEU A 233 7.76 2.95 -6.49
CA LEU A 233 9.15 3.40 -6.35
C LEU A 233 9.36 4.40 -5.21
N GLY A 234 8.38 5.26 -4.95
CA GLY A 234 8.48 6.28 -3.89
C GLY A 234 8.63 5.67 -2.49
N GLN A 235 8.03 4.50 -2.25
CA GLN A 235 8.03 3.86 -0.94
C GLN A 235 9.43 3.40 -0.48
N PRO A 236 10.18 2.55 -1.20
CA PRO A 236 11.51 2.10 -0.75
C PRO A 236 12.50 3.26 -0.70
N LEU A 237 12.45 4.19 -1.67
CA LEU A 237 13.36 5.34 -1.72
C LEU A 237 13.18 6.25 -0.50
N THR A 238 11.94 6.56 -0.13
CA THR A 238 11.68 7.36 1.07
C THR A 238 12.05 6.61 2.36
N MET A 239 11.93 5.29 2.40
CA MET A 239 12.35 4.49 3.56
C MET A 239 13.86 4.59 3.74
N THR A 240 14.61 4.40 2.65
CA THR A 240 16.06 4.50 2.71
C THR A 240 16.48 5.90 3.11
N LEU A 241 15.98 6.95 2.44
CA LEU A 241 16.32 8.34 2.73
C LEU A 241 16.14 8.69 4.22
N ILE A 242 15.02 8.27 4.82
CA ILE A 242 14.76 8.48 6.25
C ILE A 242 15.72 7.66 7.11
N SER A 243 15.96 6.40 6.77
CA SER A 243 16.82 5.52 7.56
C SER A 243 18.31 5.90 7.48
N THR A 244 18.78 6.43 6.36
CA THR A 244 20.17 6.90 6.20
C THR A 244 20.37 8.32 6.73
N GLY A 245 19.30 9.12 6.80
CA GLY A 245 19.33 10.49 7.31
C GLY A 245 19.30 10.62 8.83
N VAL A 246 19.14 9.52 9.58
CA VAL A 246 19.11 9.50 11.05
C VAL A 246 20.12 8.48 11.61
N PRO A 247 20.62 8.68 12.84
CA PRO A 247 21.48 7.70 13.50
C PRO A 247 20.80 6.32 13.59
N THR A 248 21.59 5.25 13.55
CA THR A 248 21.11 3.84 13.56
C THR A 248 20.12 3.54 14.69
N GLN A 249 20.30 4.17 15.85
CA GLN A 249 19.45 4.01 17.04
C GLN A 249 18.03 4.60 16.86
N TRP A 250 17.84 5.55 15.95
CA TRP A 250 16.59 6.30 15.74
C TRP A 250 15.84 5.88 14.46
N ARG A 251 16.43 4.99 13.64
CA ARG A 251 15.86 4.58 12.35
C ARG A 251 14.42 4.08 12.44
N SER A 252 14.16 3.20 13.39
CA SER A 252 12.83 2.61 13.57
C SER A 252 11.80 3.64 14.07
N GLN A 253 12.22 4.59 14.91
CA GLN A 253 11.38 5.71 15.35
C GLN A 253 11.06 6.66 14.18
N ALA A 254 12.04 7.01 13.35
CA ALA A 254 11.83 7.85 12.18
C ALA A 254 10.89 7.19 11.16
N LEU A 255 11.05 5.89 10.92
CA LEU A 255 10.15 5.10 10.08
C LEU A 255 8.73 5.01 10.67
N ALA A 256 8.60 4.95 12.00
CA ALA A 256 7.31 4.96 12.68
C ALA A 256 6.59 6.31 12.56
N VAL A 257 7.29 7.44 12.75
CA VAL A 257 6.72 8.79 12.55
C VAL A 257 6.21 8.94 11.13
N ARG A 258 7.00 8.50 10.15
CA ARG A 258 6.56 8.46 8.75
C ARG A 258 5.32 7.59 8.54
N LEU A 259 5.26 6.42 9.17
CA LEU A 259 4.08 5.55 9.07
C LEU A 259 2.83 6.19 9.69
N VAL A 260 2.98 6.92 10.80
CA VAL A 260 1.89 7.75 11.38
C VAL A 260 1.42 8.78 10.36
N GLY A 261 2.33 9.50 9.71
CA GLY A 261 2.00 10.43 8.63
C GLY A 261 1.20 9.76 7.50
N ASN A 262 1.63 8.57 7.06
CA ASN A 262 0.88 7.78 6.08
C ASN A 262 -0.53 7.42 6.56
N ARG A 263 -0.71 7.07 7.84
CA ARG A 263 -2.04 6.75 8.41
C ARG A 263 -2.94 7.98 8.48
N VAL A 264 -2.38 9.14 8.86
CA VAL A 264 -3.11 10.41 8.79
C VAL A 264 -3.58 10.67 7.37
N GLY A 265 -2.69 10.53 6.37
CA GLY A 265 -3.06 10.66 4.96
C GLY A 265 -4.15 9.68 4.52
N GLN A 266 -4.09 8.41 4.97
CA GLN A 266 -5.09 7.39 4.66
C GLN A 266 -6.48 7.66 5.25
N VAL A 267 -6.59 8.51 6.27
CA VAL A 267 -7.86 8.93 6.85
C VAL A 267 -8.30 10.28 6.27
N ALA A 268 -7.39 11.26 6.26
CA ALA A 268 -7.69 12.62 5.83
C ALA A 268 -7.97 12.71 4.33
N VAL A 269 -7.17 12.06 3.47
CA VAL A 269 -7.31 12.18 2.02
C VAL A 269 -8.66 11.65 1.52
N PRO A 270 -9.16 10.45 1.93
CA PRO A 270 -10.48 9.99 1.53
C PRO A 270 -11.62 10.89 2.02
N LEU A 271 -11.50 11.45 3.24
CA LEU A 271 -12.51 12.39 3.78
C LEU A 271 -12.55 13.69 2.98
N LEU A 272 -11.39 14.30 2.72
CA LEU A 272 -11.26 15.49 1.89
C LEU A 272 -11.74 15.23 0.46
N ALA A 273 -11.35 14.09 -0.12
CA ALA A 273 -11.80 13.65 -1.44
C ALA A 273 -13.32 13.52 -1.50
N GLY A 274 -13.96 12.92 -0.48
CA GLY A 274 -15.42 12.82 -0.40
C GLY A 274 -16.11 14.19 -0.29
N LEU A 275 -15.58 15.08 0.54
CA LEU A 275 -16.10 16.45 0.70
C LEU A 275 -16.02 17.26 -0.59
N VAL A 276 -14.91 17.13 -1.33
CA VAL A 276 -14.71 17.85 -2.61
C VAL A 276 -15.50 17.20 -3.75
N ALA A 277 -15.63 15.88 -3.75
CA ALA A 277 -16.37 15.15 -4.79
C ALA A 277 -17.89 15.30 -4.66
N ALA A 278 -18.43 15.55 -3.46
CA ALA A 278 -19.87 15.72 -3.26
C ALA A 278 -20.48 16.87 -4.10
N PRO A 279 -19.91 18.09 -4.11
CA PRO A 279 -20.40 19.18 -4.96
C PRO A 279 -19.82 19.19 -6.39
N LEU A 280 -18.61 18.66 -6.61
CA LEU A 280 -17.87 18.81 -7.89
C LEU A 280 -17.79 17.54 -8.74
N GLY A 281 -18.35 16.44 -8.24
CA GLY A 281 -18.32 15.12 -8.88
C GLY A 281 -17.03 14.31 -8.61
N PRO A 282 -17.02 13.02 -8.99
CA PRO A 282 -15.94 12.08 -8.63
C PRO A 282 -14.54 12.46 -9.15
N ALA A 283 -14.47 13.17 -10.29
CA ALA A 283 -13.20 13.61 -10.87
C ALA A 283 -12.45 14.59 -9.95
N ALA A 284 -13.17 15.38 -9.14
CA ALA A 284 -12.56 16.38 -8.26
C ALA A 284 -11.70 15.75 -7.16
N ALA A 285 -12.06 14.55 -6.67
CA ALA A 285 -11.23 13.77 -5.74
C ALA A 285 -9.88 13.37 -6.36
N ILE A 286 -9.85 13.08 -7.66
CA ILE A 286 -8.65 12.68 -8.39
C ILE A 286 -7.75 13.89 -8.57
N TRP A 287 -8.31 15.04 -8.98
CA TRP A 287 -7.56 16.29 -9.09
C TRP A 287 -6.95 16.76 -7.76
N LEU A 288 -7.68 16.60 -6.65
CA LEU A 288 -7.14 16.85 -5.30
C LEU A 288 -5.91 15.98 -5.03
N SER A 289 -5.96 14.68 -5.38
CA SER A 289 -4.84 13.75 -5.20
C SER A 289 -3.63 14.15 -6.05
N CYS A 290 -3.85 14.56 -7.30
CA CYS A 290 -2.80 15.09 -8.17
C CYS A 290 -2.16 16.36 -7.60
N ALA A 291 -2.96 17.30 -7.07
CA ALA A 291 -2.47 18.52 -6.46
C ALA A 291 -1.61 18.25 -5.22
N LEU A 292 -2.03 17.31 -4.36
CA LEU A 292 -1.25 16.91 -3.17
C LEU A 292 0.09 16.28 -3.55
N LEU A 293 0.12 15.41 -4.57
CA LEU A 293 1.36 14.80 -5.08
C LEU A 293 2.29 15.85 -5.70
N GLY A 294 1.76 16.72 -6.56
CA GLY A 294 2.52 17.79 -7.20
C GLY A 294 3.08 18.79 -6.19
N GLY A 295 2.28 19.21 -5.21
CA GLY A 295 2.72 20.10 -4.13
C GLY A 295 3.82 19.48 -3.27
N SER A 296 3.72 18.18 -2.97
CA SER A 296 4.76 17.44 -2.25
C SER A 296 6.08 17.38 -3.03
N GLY A 297 6.01 17.16 -4.35
CA GLY A 297 7.17 17.18 -5.24
C GLY A 297 7.83 18.56 -5.30
N ALA A 298 7.04 19.63 -5.45
CA ALA A 298 7.54 21.00 -5.47
C ALA A 298 8.24 21.39 -4.15
N TYR A 299 7.66 21.01 -3.00
CA TYR A 299 8.28 21.24 -1.70
C TYR A 299 9.63 20.53 -1.56
N LEU A 300 9.73 19.28 -2.01
CA LEU A 300 10.97 18.51 -1.95
C LEU A 300 12.07 19.12 -2.81
N GLU A 301 11.74 19.57 -4.03
CA GLU A 301 12.67 20.25 -4.93
C GLU A 301 13.19 21.56 -4.31
N LEU A 302 12.31 22.37 -3.71
CA LEU A 302 12.70 23.61 -3.02
C LEU A 302 13.63 23.32 -1.83
N ALA A 303 13.29 22.31 -1.01
CA ALA A 303 14.11 21.94 0.14
C ALA A 303 15.51 21.43 -0.25
N HIS A 304 15.65 20.80 -1.44
CA HIS A 304 16.93 20.32 -1.93
C HIS A 304 17.82 21.45 -2.46
N ARG A 305 17.24 22.52 -3.00
CA ARG A 305 17.98 23.70 -3.47
C ARG A 305 18.58 24.55 -2.34
N HIS A 306 18.10 24.38 -1.11
CA HIS A 306 18.54 25.12 0.07
C HIS A 306 19.52 24.34 0.97
N ARG A 307 20.02 23.19 0.53
CA ARG A 307 21.06 22.39 1.21
C ARG A 307 22.35 22.41 0.42
#